data_AF-A0A239LI81-F1
#
_entry.id   AF-A0A239LI81-F1
#
_cell.length_a   1.000
_cell.length_b   1.000
_cell.length_c   1.000
_cell.angle_alpha   90.00
_cell.angle_beta   90.00
_cell.angle_gamma   90.00
#
_symmetry.space_group_name_H-M   'P 1'
#
loop_
_entity.id
_entity.type
_entity.pdbx_description
1 polymer ?
#
loop_
_entity_poly.entity_id
_entity_poly.type
_entity_poly.pdbx_seq_one_letter_code
_entity_poly.pdbx_strand_id
1 'polypeptide(L)'
;MIRTLTLSLASALLFVGLPAQARGDRDREQDNLRAAAAQGQVIPLGRLIAEVRSRPPYNDMTYLGGPQFDARRMVYALKFMDGNQVVVVYVDARSGRIVGRRP
;
A
#
# COMPACT_ATOMS: atom_id res chain seq x y z
N MET A 1 -6.90 -51.48 46.44
CA MET A 1 -5.44 -51.63 46.29
C MET A 1 -4.97 -50.69 45.19
N ILE A 2 -3.85 -50.04 45.43
CA ILE A 2 -3.30 -48.81 44.81
C ILE A 2 -2.80 -49.05 43.38
N ARG A 3 -3.03 -48.10 42.45
CA ARG A 3 -1.94 -47.54 41.61
C ARG A 3 -2.31 -46.24 40.88
N THR A 4 -1.64 -45.18 41.32
CA THR A 4 -1.44 -43.89 40.67
C THR A 4 -0.48 -44.01 39.47
N LEU A 5 -0.68 -43.21 38.42
CA LEU A 5 0.33 -42.82 37.41
C LEU A 5 -0.23 -41.58 36.66
N THR A 6 0.03 -40.35 37.11
CA THR A 6 1.06 -39.37 36.66
C THR A 6 1.11 -39.00 35.16
N LEU A 7 0.98 -37.69 34.91
CA LEU A 7 1.55 -36.83 33.84
C LEU A 7 1.08 -37.09 32.39
N SER A 8 0.64 -36.09 31.61
CA SER A 8 1.50 -34.97 31.17
C SER A 8 0.70 -33.77 30.62
N LEU A 9 1.17 -32.59 31.05
CA LEU A 9 1.24 -31.31 30.36
C LEU A 9 0.95 -31.34 28.84
N ALA A 10 -0.09 -30.65 28.38
CA ALA A 10 -0.28 -30.31 26.96
C ALA A 10 -0.22 -28.80 26.80
N SER A 11 0.85 -28.36 26.13
CA SER A 11 1.32 -26.99 25.96
C SER A 11 0.30 -26.03 25.36
N ALA A 12 0.26 -24.83 25.93
CA ALA A 12 -0.32 -23.64 25.33
C ALA A 12 0.42 -23.29 24.03
N LEU A 13 -0.26 -23.36 22.89
CA LEU A 13 0.18 -22.70 21.65
C LEU A 13 -0.41 -21.29 21.65
N LEU A 14 0.31 -20.36 22.30
CA LEU A 14 0.11 -18.93 22.07
C LEU A 14 0.63 -18.61 20.66
N PHE A 15 -0.26 -18.54 19.68
CA PHE A 15 0.01 -17.86 18.42
C PHE A 15 0.18 -16.36 18.72
N VAL A 16 1.39 -15.94 19.06
CA VAL A 16 1.78 -14.52 19.07
C VAL A 16 1.90 -14.11 17.60
N GLY A 17 0.81 -13.59 17.05
CA GLY A 17 0.83 -12.94 15.74
C GLY A 17 1.80 -11.76 15.78
N LEU A 18 2.81 -11.78 14.92
CA LEU A 18 3.70 -10.66 14.68
C LEU A 18 3.28 -9.92 13.38
N PRO A 19 2.36 -8.93 13.39
CA PRO A 19 2.18 -8.05 12.26
C PRO A 19 2.69 -6.64 12.61
N ALA A 20 4.00 -6.44 12.73
CA ALA A 20 4.55 -5.12 13.07
C ALA A 20 5.61 -4.60 12.10
N GLN A 21 6.41 -5.47 11.49
CA GLN A 21 7.57 -5.03 10.69
C GLN A 21 7.16 -4.43 9.34
N ALA A 22 6.19 -5.04 8.66
CA ALA A 22 5.73 -4.59 7.34
C ALA A 22 4.93 -3.27 7.33
N ARG A 23 4.51 -2.76 8.50
CA ARG A 23 3.83 -1.46 8.61
C ARG A 23 4.84 -0.34 8.81
N GLY A 24 5.79 -0.52 9.72
CA GLY A 24 6.83 0.47 10.00
C GLY A 24 7.72 0.78 8.79
N ASP A 25 8.01 -0.20 7.94
CA ASP A 25 8.82 0.04 6.73
C ASP A 25 8.07 0.89 5.68
N ARG A 26 6.76 0.64 5.51
CA ARG A 26 5.90 1.43 4.60
C ARG A 26 5.72 2.87 5.08
N ASP A 27 5.53 3.05 6.38
CA ASP A 27 5.37 4.38 6.98
C ASP A 27 6.67 5.20 6.79
N ARG A 28 7.84 4.59 7.03
CA ARG A 28 9.14 5.23 6.76
C ARG A 28 9.35 5.56 5.28
N GLU A 29 8.99 4.66 4.37
CA GLU A 29 9.09 4.94 2.93
C GLU A 29 8.20 6.13 2.52
N GLN A 30 6.99 6.20 3.05
CA GLN A 30 6.09 7.32 2.78
C GLN A 30 6.60 8.63 3.36
N ASP A 31 7.23 8.61 4.54
CA ASP A 31 7.86 9.80 5.14
C ASP A 31 9.05 10.29 4.33
N ASN A 32 9.88 9.37 3.84
CA ASN A 32 10.99 9.69 2.94
C ASN A 32 10.49 10.33 1.63
N LEU A 33 9.39 9.82 1.07
CA LEU A 33 8.77 10.40 -0.13
C LEU A 33 8.16 11.77 0.12
N ARG A 34 7.58 11.99 1.31
CA ARG A 34 7.10 13.32 1.72
C ARG A 34 8.26 14.32 1.82
N ALA A 35 9.38 13.92 2.40
CA ALA A 35 10.58 14.75 2.46
C ALA A 35 11.16 15.03 1.05
N ALA A 36 11.25 14.01 0.18
CA ALA A 36 11.69 14.18 -1.20
C ALA A 36 10.77 15.11 -2.01
N ALA A 37 9.45 15.04 -1.77
CA ALA A 37 8.48 15.94 -2.38
C ALA A 37 8.65 17.39 -1.89
N ALA A 38 8.92 17.59 -0.59
CA ALA A 38 9.21 18.90 -0.03
C ALA A 38 10.50 19.52 -0.61
N GLN A 39 11.45 18.68 -1.02
CA GLN A 39 12.68 19.08 -1.70
C GLN A 39 12.52 19.23 -3.22
N GLY A 40 11.31 19.01 -3.77
CA GLY A 40 11.02 19.13 -5.21
C GLY A 40 11.56 18.00 -6.08
N GLN A 41 12.01 16.89 -5.49
CA GLN A 41 12.56 15.74 -6.24
C GLN A 41 11.46 14.86 -6.86
N VAL A 42 10.27 14.86 -6.25
CA VAL A 42 9.08 14.14 -6.72
C VAL A 42 7.84 15.01 -6.54
N ILE A 43 6.80 14.72 -7.32
CA ILE A 43 5.51 15.40 -7.16
C ILE A 43 4.83 14.86 -5.88
N PRO A 44 4.28 15.72 -5.01
CA PRO A 44 3.55 15.29 -3.83
C PRO A 44 2.43 14.31 -4.20
N LEU A 45 2.36 13.17 -3.52
CA LEU A 45 1.37 12.12 -3.76
C LEU A 45 -0.07 12.65 -3.80
N GLY A 46 -0.43 13.58 -2.92
CA GLY A 46 -1.77 14.19 -2.92
C GLY A 46 -2.08 14.93 -4.23
N ARG A 47 -1.08 15.61 -4.82
CA ARG A 47 -1.23 16.28 -6.12
C ARG A 47 -1.43 15.27 -7.24
N LEU A 48 -0.63 14.19 -7.25
CA LEU A 48 -0.76 13.11 -8.23
C LEU A 48 -2.16 12.48 -8.20
N ILE A 49 -2.66 12.19 -7.00
CA ILE A 49 -4.01 11.63 -6.82
C ILE A 49 -5.06 12.61 -7.36
N ALA A 50 -4.98 13.90 -7.02
CA ALA A 50 -5.92 14.91 -7.50
C ALA A 50 -5.91 15.05 -9.03
N GLU A 51 -4.72 15.06 -9.63
CA GLU A 51 -4.54 15.18 -11.06
C GLU A 51 -5.03 13.96 -11.84
N VAL A 52 -4.81 12.75 -11.34
CA VAL A 52 -5.37 11.55 -11.98
C VAL A 52 -6.89 11.54 -11.84
N ARG A 53 -7.42 11.87 -10.66
CA ARG A 53 -8.87 11.92 -10.41
C ARG A 53 -9.60 12.98 -11.22
N SER A 54 -8.93 14.00 -11.74
CA SER A 54 -9.58 15.02 -12.59
C SER A 54 -9.59 14.65 -14.08
N ARG A 55 -8.86 13.59 -14.49
CA ARG A 55 -8.71 13.21 -15.89
C ARG A 55 -9.69 12.11 -16.28
N PRO A 56 -10.37 12.21 -17.45
CA PRO A 56 -11.07 11.07 -18.04
C PRO A 56 -10.15 9.90 -18.35
N PRO A 57 -10.59 8.63 -18.16
CA PRO A 57 -11.89 8.20 -17.61
C PRO A 57 -11.91 8.09 -16.06
N TYR A 58 -10.84 8.48 -15.37
CA TYR A 58 -10.66 8.24 -13.93
C TYR A 58 -11.50 9.16 -13.03
N ASN A 59 -11.99 10.26 -13.57
CA ASN A 59 -12.93 11.17 -12.92
C ASN A 59 -14.29 10.52 -12.64
N ASP A 60 -14.66 9.50 -13.41
CA ASP A 60 -15.88 8.72 -13.20
C ASP A 60 -15.66 7.50 -12.28
N MET A 61 -14.40 7.24 -11.90
CA MET A 61 -14.00 6.10 -11.07
C MET A 61 -13.80 6.51 -9.59
N THR A 62 -14.04 5.57 -8.68
CA THR A 62 -13.84 5.82 -7.24
C THR A 62 -12.42 5.44 -6.82
N TYR A 63 -11.61 6.41 -6.38
CA TYR A 63 -10.29 6.12 -5.82
C TYR A 63 -10.40 5.37 -4.49
N LEU A 64 -9.72 4.22 -4.38
CA LEU A 64 -9.82 3.30 -3.24
C LEU A 64 -8.77 3.56 -2.14
N GLY A 65 -7.85 4.50 -2.34
CA GLY A 65 -6.77 4.74 -1.39
C GLY A 65 -5.67 3.67 -1.44
N GLY A 66 -4.82 3.66 -0.40
CA GLY A 66 -3.70 2.72 -0.25
C GLY A 66 -2.74 2.70 -1.45
N PRO A 67 -2.19 3.86 -1.88
CA PRO A 67 -1.27 3.90 -3.00
C PRO A 67 0.02 3.16 -2.64
N GLN A 68 0.55 2.39 -3.58
CA GLN A 68 1.82 1.69 -3.41
C GLN A 68 2.89 2.38 -4.25
N PHE A 69 4.06 2.57 -3.68
CA PHE A 69 5.21 3.12 -4.38
C PHE A 69 6.18 2.00 -4.78
N ASP A 70 6.63 2.01 -6.03
CA ASP A 70 7.71 1.18 -6.52
C ASP A 70 8.94 2.06 -6.71
N ALA A 71 9.86 2.01 -5.75
CA ALA A 71 11.08 2.81 -5.76
C ALA A 71 12.03 2.48 -6.92
N ARG A 72 12.01 1.23 -7.43
CA ARG A 72 12.87 0.83 -8.56
C ARG A 72 12.43 1.50 -9.86
N ARG A 73 11.11 1.66 -10.02
CA ARG A 73 10.50 2.24 -11.22
C ARG A 73 10.12 3.70 -11.06
N MET A 74 10.18 4.24 -9.83
CA MET A 74 9.70 5.58 -9.47
C MET A 74 8.22 5.77 -9.84
N VAL A 75 7.38 4.77 -9.57
CA VAL A 75 5.97 4.75 -9.97
C VAL A 75 5.05 4.53 -8.77
N TYR A 76 3.94 5.28 -8.73
CA TYR A 76 2.82 5.01 -7.85
C TYR A 76 1.78 4.12 -8.56
N ALA A 77 1.31 3.10 -7.85
CA ALA A 77 0.13 2.32 -8.21
C ALA A 77 -1.08 2.85 -7.44
N LEU A 78 -1.98 3.52 -8.15
CA LEU A 78 -3.21 4.09 -7.63
C LEU A 78 -4.37 3.15 -7.97
N LYS A 79 -5.21 2.81 -6.99
CA LYS A 79 -6.33 1.87 -7.18
C LYS A 79 -7.64 2.63 -7.33
N PHE A 80 -8.40 2.28 -8.34
CA PHE A 80 -9.69 2.85 -8.65
C PHE A 80 -10.73 1.74 -8.78
N MET A 81 -11.98 2.05 -8.45
CA MET A 81 -13.15 1.24 -8.74
C MET A 81 -13.85 1.80 -9.96
N ASP A 82 -13.97 0.97 -10.99
CA ASP A 82 -14.75 1.22 -12.20
C ASP A 82 -15.91 0.23 -12.22
N GLY A 83 -17.10 0.67 -11.81
CA GLY A 83 -18.23 -0.22 -11.54
C GLY A 83 -17.88 -1.29 -10.49
N ASN A 84 -17.74 -2.54 -10.94
CA ASN A 84 -17.38 -3.70 -10.12
C ASN A 84 -15.92 -4.17 -10.32
N GLN A 85 -15.11 -3.41 -11.05
CA GLN A 85 -13.74 -3.78 -11.39
C GLN A 85 -12.70 -2.85 -10.74
N VAL A 86 -11.65 -3.44 -10.15
CA VAL A 86 -10.52 -2.67 -9.62
C VAL A 86 -9.54 -2.37 -10.76
N VAL A 87 -9.39 -1.10 -11.11
CA VAL A 87 -8.38 -0.64 -12.07
C VAL A 87 -7.18 -0.08 -11.32
N VAL A 88 -5.99 -0.61 -11.60
CA VAL A 88 -4.72 -0.09 -11.08
C VAL A 88 -4.08 0.82 -12.11
N VAL A 89 -3.88 2.07 -11.75
CA VAL A 89 -3.27 3.11 -12.59
C VAL A 89 -1.83 3.35 -12.12
N TYR A 90 -0.88 3.25 -13.05
CA TYR A 90 0.53 3.46 -12.80
C TYR A 90 0.92 4.89 -13.19
N VAL A 91 1.47 5.64 -12.24
CA VAL A 91 1.80 7.07 -12.39
C VAL A 91 3.26 7.29 -12.06
N ASP A 92 4.02 7.91 -12.96
CA ASP A 92 5.39 8.32 -12.71
C ASP A 92 5.44 9.39 -11.61
N ALA A 93 6.24 9.16 -10.56
CA ALA A 93 6.29 10.02 -9.38
C ALA A 93 6.98 11.37 -9.62
N ARG A 94 7.77 11.50 -10.69
CA ARG A 94 8.53 12.73 -10.98
C ARG A 94 7.75 13.68 -11.88
N SER A 95 6.98 13.13 -12.81
CA SER A 95 6.29 13.88 -13.87
C SER A 95 4.77 13.85 -13.76
N GLY A 96 4.18 12.91 -13.01
CA GLY A 96 2.74 12.71 -12.95
C GLY A 96 2.12 12.11 -14.21
N ARG A 97 2.96 11.63 -15.13
CA ARG A 97 2.50 10.95 -16.33
C ARG A 97 1.97 9.57 -15.98
N ILE A 98 0.83 9.21 -16.56
CA ILE A 98 0.32 7.85 -16.49
C ILE A 98 1.16 6.99 -17.43
N VAL A 99 1.82 5.98 -16.87
CA VAL A 99 2.73 5.08 -17.60
C VAL A 99 2.09 3.72 -17.90
N GLY A 100 0.90 3.46 -17.36
CA GLY A 100 0.13 2.26 -17.67
C GLY A 100 -1.12 2.14 -16.81
N ARG A 101 -1.94 1.15 -17.15
CA ARG A 101 -3.09 0.73 -16.35
C ARG A 101 -3.28 -0.77 -16.45
N ARG A 102 -3.82 -1.40 -15.40
CA ARG A 102 -4.24 -2.81 -15.40
C ARG A 102 -5.66 -2.91 -14.82
N PRO A 103 -6.58 -3.61 -15.50
CA PRO A 103 -7.93 -3.88 -15.00
C PRO A 103 -7.95 -5.02 -13.96
#